data_AF-A0A970IE97-F1
#
_entry.id   AF-A0A970IE97-F1
#
_cell.length_a   1.000
_cell.length_b   1.000
_cell.length_c   1.000
_cell.angle_alpha   90.00
_cell.angle_beta   90.00
_cell.angle_gamma   90.00
#
_symmetry.space_group_name_H-M   'P 1'
#
loop_
_entity.id
_entity.type
_entity.pdbx_description
1 polymer ?
#
loop_
_entity_poly.entity_id
_entity_poly.type
_entity_poly.pdbx_seq_one_letter_code
_entity_poly.pdbx_strand_id
1 'polypeptide(L)' 'MLKNKKPNVIIIYADDLGYGDLSCYGGVGVETPNIDKLLENGVKFSDGYSTSAVCTPARYS' A
#
# COMPACT_ATOMS: atom_id res chain seq x y z
N MET A 1 -31.82 -3.58 -13.90
CA MET A 1 -31.46 -2.96 -12.61
C MET A 1 -30.06 -3.42 -12.24
N LEU A 2 -29.10 -2.51 -12.11
CA LEU A 2 -27.75 -2.86 -11.65
C LEU A 2 -27.87 -3.34 -10.20
N LYS A 3 -27.65 -4.64 -10.00
CA LYS A 3 -27.58 -5.26 -8.68
C LYS A 3 -26.44 -4.53 -7.94
N ASN A 4 -26.76 -3.84 -6.85
CA ASN A 4 -25.78 -3.14 -6.01
C ASN A 4 -24.93 -4.20 -5.28
N LYS A 5 -24.05 -4.89 -6.04
CA LYS A 5 -23.14 -5.90 -5.50
C LYS A 5 -22.20 -5.17 -4.55
N LYS A 6 -22.13 -5.64 -3.31
CA LYS A 6 -21.13 -5.17 -2.36
C LYS A 6 -19.75 -5.40 -3.01
N PRO A 7 -18.86 -4.39 -3.01
CA PRO A 7 -17.52 -4.57 -3.53
C PRO A 7 -16.74 -5.56 -2.66
N ASN A 8 -15.80 -6.28 -3.27
CA ASN A 8 -14.79 -6.99 -2.51
C ASN A 8 -13.74 -5.97 -2.04
N VAL A 9 -13.30 -6.10 -0.79
CA VAL A 9 -12.22 -5.28 -0.23
C VAL A 9 -11.03 -6.21 0.02
N ILE A 10 -9.89 -5.88 -0.58
CA ILE A 10 -8.63 -6.62 -0.41
C ILE A 10 -7.64 -5.69 0.28
N ILE A 11 -7.07 -6.16 1.40
CA ILE A 11 -6.01 -5.46 2.13
C ILE A 11 -4.71 -6.22 1.86
N ILE A 12 -3.75 -5.57 1.21
CA ILE A 12 -2.39 -6.08 1.04
C ILE A 12 -1.51 -5.31 2.01
N TYR A 13 -0.89 -6.02 2.95
CA TYR A 13 -0.07 -5.44 3.99
C TYR A 13 1.30 -6.12 4.00
N ALA A 14 2.36 -5.36 3.74
CA ALA A 14 3.74 -5.84 3.73
C ALA A 14 4.39 -5.63 5.10
N ASP A 15 5.27 -6.56 5.50
CA ASP A 15 6.08 -6.42 6.71
C ASP A 15 7.38 -5.69 6.39
N ASP A 16 7.79 -4.76 7.25
CA ASP A 16 9.05 -4.02 7.18
C ASP A 16 9.35 -3.30 5.85
N LEU A 17 8.34 -3.01 5.02
CA LEU A 17 8.51 -2.24 3.79
C LEU A 17 8.72 -0.75 4.10
N GLY A 18 9.91 -0.24 3.78
CA GLY A 18 10.26 1.17 3.95
C GLY A 18 9.61 2.07 2.89
N TYR A 19 9.44 3.35 3.24
CA TYR A 19 8.83 4.34 2.34
C TYR A 19 9.57 4.45 0.99
N GLY A 20 10.90 4.40 1.01
CA GLY A 20 11.74 4.53 -0.18
C GLY A 20 11.98 3.22 -0.93
N ASP A 21 11.33 2.11 -0.55
CA ASP A 21 11.65 0.79 -1.11
C ASP A 21 10.90 0.50 -2.43
N LEU A 22 9.90 1.30 -2.77
CA LEU A 22 9.10 1.13 -3.99
C LEU A 22 9.50 2.14 -5.05
N SER A 23 9.51 1.74 -6.33
CA SER A 23 9.86 2.64 -7.44
C SER A 23 8.95 3.87 -7.50
N CYS A 24 7.65 3.72 -7.22
CA CYS A 24 6.69 4.83 -7.16
C CYS A 24 6.91 5.85 -6.01
N TYR A 25 7.76 5.53 -5.04
CA TYR A 25 8.19 6.40 -3.94
C TYR A 25 9.67 6.81 -4.04
N GLY A 26 10.34 6.51 -5.16
CA GLY A 26 11.71 6.92 -5.41
C GLY A 26 12.77 5.86 -5.09
N GLY A 27 12.38 4.60 -4.90
CA GLY A 27 13.33 3.49 -4.75
C GLY A 27 14.26 3.36 -5.96
N VAL A 28 15.56 3.35 -5.70
CA VAL A 28 16.61 3.27 -6.73
C VAL A 28 17.07 1.82 -6.90
N GLY A 29 17.10 1.33 -8.14
CA GLY A 29 17.58 -0.03 -8.45
C GLY A 29 16.56 -1.14 -8.16
N VAL A 30 15.31 -0.79 -7.86
CA VAL A 30 14.20 -1.71 -7.65
C VAL A 30 13.09 -1.42 -8.66
N GLU A 31 12.51 -2.47 -9.23
CA GLU A 31 11.36 -2.35 -10.12
C GLU A 31 10.14 -2.98 -9.44
N THR A 32 9.10 -2.19 -9.20
CA THR A 32 7.84 -2.67 -8.60
C THR A 32 6.64 -2.46 -9.54
N PRO A 33 6.66 -3.02 -10.77
CA PRO A 33 5.72 -2.64 -11.84
C PRO A 33 4.26 -2.97 -11.51
N ASN A 34 3.99 -3.97 -10.67
CA ASN A 34 2.62 -4.28 -10.26
C ASN A 34 2.06 -3.27 -9.25
N ILE A 35 2.91 -2.74 -8.36
CA ILE A 35 2.51 -1.72 -7.39
C ILE A 35 2.40 -0.37 -8.10
N ASP A 36 3.32 -0.07 -9.02
CA ASP A 36 3.27 1.15 -9.83
C ASP A 36 1.96 1.24 -10.62
N LYS A 37 1.53 0.14 -11.27
CA LYS A 37 0.22 0.05 -11.96
C LYS A 37 -0.99 0.23 -11.06
N LEU A 38 -0.91 -0.20 -9.80
CA LEU A 38 -2.00 0.04 -8.83
C LEU A 38 -2.15 1.54 -8.55
N LEU A 39 -1.06 2.29 -8.55
CA LEU A 39 -1.08 3.74 -8.32
C LEU A 39 -1.53 4.54 -9.55
N GLU A 40 -1.32 4.05 -10.77
CA GLU A 40 -1.86 4.67 -12.00
C GLU A 40 -3.40 4.79 -11.97
N ASN A 41 -4.08 3.86 -11.29
CA ASN A 41 -5.54 3.81 -11.19
C ASN A 41 -6.02 4.02 -9.74
N GLY A 42 -5.15 4.51 -8.87
CA GLY A 42 -5.37 4.58 -7.43
C GLY A 42 -5.04 5.96 -6.86
N VAL A 43 -4.91 5.99 -5.54
CA VAL A 43 -4.48 7.19 -4.80
C VAL A 43 -3.18 6.86 -4.08
N LYS A 44 -2.17 7.71 -4.25
CA LYS A 44 -0.88 7.62 -3.55
C LYS A 44 -0.89 8.54 -2.33
N PHE A 45 -0.57 8.00 -1.16
CA PHE A 45 -0.44 8.79 0.07
C PHE A 45 1.05 9.05 0.33
N SER A 46 1.47 10.32 0.32
CA SER A 46 2.84 10.71 0.67
C SER A 46 3.11 10.65 2.17
N ASP A 47 2.06 10.80 2.98
CA ASP A 47 2.12 10.98 4.44
C ASP A 47 1.23 9.96 5.15
N GLY A 48 1.55 8.67 4.99
CA GLY A 48 0.90 7.55 5.67
C GLY A 48 1.77 7.01 6.79
N TYR A 49 1.41 7.25 8.05
CA TYR A 49 2.19 6.84 9.21
C TYR A 49 1.68 5.54 9.83
N SER A 50 2.60 4.67 10.21
CA SER A 50 2.29 3.57 11.13
C SER A 50 2.01 4.12 12.53
N THR A 51 1.07 3.50 13.24
CA THR A 51 0.75 3.81 14.64
C THR A 51 1.87 3.40 15.60
N SER A 52 2.76 2.49 15.17
CA SER A 52 3.90 2.02 15.95
C SER A 52 5.08 1.60 15.07
N ALA A 53 6.29 1.62 15.63
CA ALA A 53 7.51 1.18 14.98
C ALA A 53 7.78 -0.34 15.13
N VAL A 54 6.85 -1.12 15.72
CA VAL A 54 7.00 -2.57 15.90
C VAL A 54 5.72 -3.33 15.50
N CYS A 55 5.88 -4.56 15.00
CA CYS A 55 4.84 -5.29 14.26
C CYS A 55 3.51 -5.45 15.02
N THR A 56 3.56 -5.90 16.28
CA THR A 56 2.33 -6.23 17.05
C THR A 56 1.40 -5.00 17.21
N PRO A 57 1.83 -3.88 17.81
CA PRO A 57 1.03 -2.67 17.93
C PRO A 57 0.71 -1.98 16.61
N ALA A 58 1.51 -2.14 15.56
CA ALA A 58 1.14 -1.63 14.23
C ALA A 58 -0.03 -2.41 13.60
N ARG A 59 -0.22 -3.69 13.96
CA ARG A 59 -1.20 -4.59 13.33
C ARG A 59 -2.54 -4.66 14.06
N TYR A 60 -2.58 -4.46 15.37
CA TYR A 60 -3.85 -4.50 16.12
C TYR A 60 -4.56 -3.15 16.21
N SER A 61 -3.85 -2.04 15.94
CA SER A 61 -4.36 -0.67 16.05
C SER A 61 -5.39 -0.33 14.99
#